data_AF-A0A150M6P5-F1
#
_entry.id   AF-A0A150M6P5-F1
#
_cell.length_a   1.000
_cell.length_b   1.000
_cell.length_c   1.000
_cell.angle_alpha   90.00
_cell.angle_beta   90.00
_cell.angle_gamma   90.00
#
_symmetry.space_group_name_H-M   'P 1'
#
loop_
_entity.id
_entity.type
_entity.pdbx_description
1 polymer ?
#
loop_
_entity_poly.entity_id
_entity_poly.type
_entity_poly.pdbx_seq_one_letter_code
_entity_poly.pdbx_strand_id
1 'polypeptide(L)'
;MPGNGEKFPGPGKEMSKIYDKIYIILFGEVLRRCGDGMTENRIELLKQKIRDAFHHSYLSEQIGSIPLDDRKILFLSSLMDKTGLPGEEKEKYIVASMLVQIALDAHEHVSGDSRNPLVKWQQLTVLAGDFYSGLFYQMLSRIPNIPLINAMAGCVKSVNEAKVSIYSRDFSGIEDFFKKMEFVETALFQRLARFFGLEEWRELARTWLFFNKLQKERDLFTHFLRHSVKPFRGGTDHQKEKESERIIDGYIRKYKAGLETAVKNMSGLDERMRSEIISQLHVQV
;
A
#
# COMPACT_ATOMS: atom_id res chain seq x y z
N MET A 1 29.80 41.85 18.07
CA MET A 1 28.50 41.63 17.40
C MET A 1 28.45 40.19 16.92
N PRO A 2 27.64 39.29 17.53
CA PRO A 2 27.40 37.97 16.98
C PRO A 2 26.18 38.00 16.06
N GLY A 3 26.31 37.37 14.89
CA GLY A 3 25.29 37.32 13.84
C GLY A 3 24.04 36.55 14.25
N ASN A 4 22.88 37.13 13.91
CA ASN A 4 21.58 36.50 14.00
C ASN A 4 21.52 35.31 13.02
N GLY A 5 21.67 34.09 13.56
CA GLY A 5 21.14 32.90 12.90
C GLY A 5 19.62 32.92 13.06
N GLU A 6 18.90 33.19 11.96
CA GLU A 6 17.45 33.03 11.90
C GLU A 6 17.10 31.58 12.24
N LYS A 7 16.61 31.37 13.47
CA LYS A 7 15.95 30.13 13.87
C LYS A 7 14.67 30.00 13.05
N PHE A 8 14.67 29.06 12.11
CA PHE A 8 13.44 28.59 11.48
C PHE A 8 12.45 28.19 12.58
N PRO A 9 11.20 28.69 12.56
CA PRO A 9 10.21 28.27 13.53
C PRO A 9 9.91 26.79 13.31
N GLY A 10 10.13 25.98 14.35
CA GLY A 10 9.72 24.58 14.38
C GLY A 10 8.21 24.44 14.14
N PRO A 11 7.74 23.31 13.61
CA PRO A 11 6.34 23.15 13.21
C PRO A 11 5.41 23.40 14.40
N GLY A 12 4.47 24.34 14.23
CA GLY A 12 3.45 24.63 15.22
C GLY A 12 2.59 23.41 15.52
N LYS A 13 2.06 23.33 16.75
CA LYS A 13 1.26 22.20 17.29
C LYS A 13 0.09 21.76 16.40
N GLU A 14 -0.41 22.60 15.49
CA GLU A 14 -1.44 22.26 14.51
C GLU A 14 -0.92 21.45 13.31
N MET A 15 0.32 21.70 12.86
CA MET A 15 0.95 20.93 11.78
C MET A 15 1.23 19.49 12.22
N SER A 16 1.65 19.27 13.48
CA SER A 16 1.83 17.92 14.05
C SER A 16 0.54 17.07 13.96
N LYS A 17 -0.62 17.67 14.21
CA LYS A 17 -1.93 17.00 14.17
C LYS A 17 -2.39 16.63 12.75
N ILE A 18 -1.93 17.37 11.74
CA ILE A 18 -2.25 17.13 10.32
C ILE A 18 -1.42 15.97 9.77
N TYR A 19 -0.14 15.93 10.14
CA TYR A 19 0.70 14.77 9.83
C TYR A 19 0.25 13.55 10.62
N ASP A 20 -0.18 13.69 11.88
CA ASP A 20 -0.82 12.61 12.64
C ASP A 20 -2.14 12.14 11.99
N LYS A 21 -2.91 13.01 11.30
CA LYS A 21 -4.13 12.61 10.57
C LYS A 21 -3.85 11.93 9.23
N ILE A 22 -2.90 12.44 8.44
CA ILE A 22 -2.44 11.74 7.24
C ILE A 22 -1.79 10.41 7.63
N TYR A 23 -1.12 10.38 8.77
CA TYR A 23 -0.52 9.18 9.35
C TYR A 23 -1.59 8.22 9.85
N ILE A 24 -2.56 8.64 10.68
CA ILE A 24 -3.69 7.82 11.12
C ILE A 24 -4.53 7.35 9.93
N ILE A 25 -4.67 8.09 8.82
CA ILE A 25 -5.51 7.67 7.69
C ILE A 25 -4.72 6.86 6.65
N LEU A 26 -3.41 7.12 6.46
CA LEU A 26 -2.51 6.25 5.67
C LEU A 26 -2.11 4.97 6.44
N PHE A 27 -2.22 4.95 7.78
CA PHE A 27 -1.79 3.85 8.68
C PHE A 27 -2.93 3.29 9.57
N GLY A 28 -4.18 3.74 9.46
CA GLY A 28 -5.25 3.35 10.40
C GLY A 28 -6.61 4.05 10.26
N GLU A 29 -7.25 3.98 9.10
CA GLU A 29 -8.71 4.15 9.04
C GLU A 29 -9.30 3.28 7.93
N VAL A 30 -9.68 2.07 8.31
CA VAL A 30 -10.61 1.26 7.54
C VAL A 30 -11.86 1.13 8.37
N LEU A 31 -12.67 2.18 8.31
CA LEU A 31 -14.09 2.03 8.53
C LEU A 31 -14.84 2.69 7.37
N ARG A 32 -15.60 1.83 6.69
CA ARG A 32 -16.74 2.10 5.80
C ARG A 32 -16.44 2.31 4.30
N ARG A 33 -16.55 1.23 3.52
CA ARG A 33 -17.76 0.82 2.76
C ARG A 33 -17.36 -0.29 1.77
N CYS A 34 -17.90 -1.48 1.99
CA CYS A 34 -18.01 -2.49 0.93
C CYS A 34 -18.87 -1.90 -0.20
N GLY A 35 -18.35 -1.96 -1.41
CA GLY A 35 -19.13 -1.88 -2.64
C GLY A 35 -19.07 -3.25 -3.30
N ASP A 36 -20.20 -3.96 -3.23
CA ASP A 36 -20.44 -5.25 -3.87
C ASP A 36 -20.23 -5.18 -5.39
N GLY A 37 -19.67 -6.25 -5.93
CA GLY A 37 -19.31 -6.37 -7.35
C GLY A 37 -18.92 -7.79 -7.77
N MET A 38 -19.78 -8.78 -7.46
CA MET A 38 -19.96 -10.06 -8.17
C MET A 38 -18.72 -10.76 -8.80
N THR A 39 -17.92 -11.42 -7.96
CA THR A 39 -17.11 -12.63 -8.30
C THR A 39 -16.99 -13.56 -7.06
N GLU A 40 -18.11 -13.73 -6.36
CA GLU A 40 -18.20 -14.06 -4.93
C GLU A 40 -17.49 -15.34 -4.46
N ASN A 41 -17.58 -16.48 -5.15
CA ASN A 41 -17.18 -17.74 -4.50
C ASN A 41 -15.67 -17.96 -4.28
N ARG A 42 -14.81 -17.63 -5.25
CA ARG A 42 -13.35 -17.92 -5.12
C ARG A 42 -12.64 -16.87 -4.27
N ILE A 43 -12.99 -15.59 -4.45
CA ILE A 43 -12.40 -14.50 -3.66
C ILE A 43 -12.83 -14.65 -2.20
N GLU A 44 -14.10 -14.94 -1.91
CA GLU A 44 -14.54 -15.17 -0.53
C GLU A 44 -13.91 -16.42 0.08
N LEU A 45 -13.74 -17.51 -0.69
CA LEU A 45 -13.00 -18.67 -0.21
C LEU A 45 -11.55 -18.34 0.14
N LEU A 46 -10.86 -17.56 -0.71
CA LEU A 46 -9.48 -17.13 -0.44
C LEU A 46 -9.40 -16.20 0.77
N LYS A 47 -10.34 -15.25 0.90
CA LYS A 47 -10.45 -14.41 2.09
C LYS A 47 -10.67 -15.24 3.35
N GLN A 48 -11.52 -16.26 3.29
CA GLN A 48 -11.74 -17.15 4.42
C GLN A 48 -10.46 -17.90 4.78
N LYS A 49 -9.75 -18.48 3.80
CA LYS A 49 -8.45 -19.13 4.02
C LYS A 49 -7.41 -18.19 4.61
N ILE A 50 -7.37 -16.93 4.18
CA ILE A 50 -6.49 -15.90 4.76
C ILE A 50 -6.87 -15.64 6.22
N ARG A 51 -8.16 -15.44 6.52
CA ARG A 51 -8.67 -15.25 7.89
C ARG A 51 -8.35 -16.45 8.78
N ASP A 52 -8.62 -17.67 8.33
CA ASP A 52 -8.33 -18.90 9.08
C ASP A 52 -6.82 -19.03 9.37
N ALA A 53 -5.98 -18.72 8.39
CA ALA A 53 -4.53 -18.70 8.59
C ALA A 53 -4.09 -17.61 9.59
N PHE A 54 -4.84 -16.52 9.73
CA PHE A 54 -4.64 -15.51 10.79
C PHE A 54 -5.09 -15.99 12.17
N HIS A 55 -6.27 -16.61 12.27
CA HIS A 55 -6.90 -17.00 13.54
C HIS A 55 -6.09 -18.03 14.34
N HIS A 56 -5.21 -18.81 13.69
CA HIS A 56 -4.29 -19.72 14.38
C HIS A 56 -3.09 -19.05 15.03
N SER A 57 -2.90 -17.75 14.82
CA SER A 57 -1.91 -16.93 15.54
C SER A 57 -2.64 -16.10 16.61
N TYR A 58 -1.99 -15.80 17.73
CA TYR A 58 -2.52 -15.14 18.94
C TYR A 58 -2.97 -13.66 18.72
N LEU A 59 -3.33 -13.32 17.48
CA LEU A 59 -3.49 -11.98 16.90
C LEU A 59 -4.95 -11.55 16.74
N SER A 60 -5.90 -12.41 17.11
CA SER A 60 -7.33 -12.24 16.80
C SER A 60 -7.93 -10.95 17.35
N GLU A 61 -7.45 -10.43 18.48
CA GLU A 61 -8.02 -9.25 19.13
C GLU A 61 -7.56 -7.91 18.55
N GLN A 62 -6.38 -7.85 17.90
CA GLN A 62 -5.84 -6.60 17.32
C GLN A 62 -5.80 -6.57 15.79
N ILE A 63 -5.82 -7.73 15.13
CA ILE A 63 -5.68 -7.87 13.67
C ILE A 63 -6.97 -8.34 12.98
N GLY A 64 -7.95 -8.83 13.76
CA GLY A 64 -9.21 -9.37 13.23
C GLY A 64 -10.07 -8.41 12.39
N SER A 65 -9.74 -7.11 12.37
CA SER A 65 -10.43 -6.08 11.60
C SER A 65 -9.65 -5.54 10.39
N ILE A 66 -8.45 -6.07 10.07
CA ILE A 66 -7.71 -5.59 8.89
C ILE A 66 -8.51 -5.96 7.63
N PRO A 67 -8.94 -4.97 6.83
CA PRO A 67 -9.66 -5.26 5.60
C PRO A 67 -8.76 -6.01 4.63
N LEU A 68 -9.36 -6.96 3.92
CA LEU A 68 -8.71 -7.60 2.79
C LEU A 68 -9.04 -6.81 1.53
N ASP A 69 -8.02 -6.48 0.75
CA ASP A 69 -8.19 -5.83 -0.54
C ASP A 69 -8.50 -6.87 -1.62
N ASP A 70 -9.76 -6.92 -2.05
CA ASP A 70 -10.28 -7.83 -3.08
C ASP A 70 -9.50 -7.72 -4.39
N ARG A 71 -9.01 -6.52 -4.73
CA ARG A 71 -8.28 -6.28 -5.98
C ARG A 71 -6.89 -6.89 -5.92
N LYS A 72 -6.23 -6.84 -4.75
CA LYS A 72 -4.96 -7.55 -4.50
C LYS A 72 -5.16 -9.06 -4.56
N ILE A 73 -6.26 -9.58 -4.00
CA ILE A 73 -6.60 -11.01 -4.07
C ILE A 73 -6.90 -11.42 -5.52
N LEU A 74 -7.69 -10.63 -6.25
CA LEU A 74 -7.98 -10.85 -7.66
C LEU A 74 -6.70 -10.85 -8.48
N PHE A 75 -5.82 -9.86 -8.29
CA PHE A 75 -4.51 -9.80 -8.94
C PHE A 75 -3.73 -11.10 -8.75
N LEU A 76 -3.56 -11.54 -7.49
CA LEU A 76 -2.81 -12.74 -7.16
C LEU A 76 -3.46 -13.99 -7.73
N SER A 77 -4.78 -14.10 -7.66
CA SER A 77 -5.53 -15.22 -8.23
C SER A 77 -5.30 -15.31 -9.74
N SER A 78 -5.44 -14.20 -10.45
CA SER A 78 -5.26 -14.10 -11.90
C SER A 78 -3.80 -14.35 -12.32
N LEU A 79 -2.83 -13.80 -11.56
CA LEU A 79 -1.40 -14.06 -11.76
C LEU A 79 -1.08 -15.55 -11.60
N MET A 80 -1.56 -16.16 -10.52
CA MET A 80 -1.32 -17.57 -10.24
C MET A 80 -1.99 -18.45 -11.29
N ASP A 81 -3.14 -18.08 -11.84
CA ASP A 81 -3.79 -18.82 -12.92
C ASP A 81 -2.92 -18.91 -14.19
N LYS A 82 -1.93 -18.02 -14.38
CA LYS A 82 -0.96 -18.08 -15.48
C LYS A 82 0.26 -18.96 -15.20
N THR A 83 0.39 -19.46 -13.98
CA THR A 83 1.40 -20.45 -13.65
C THR A 83 0.90 -21.86 -13.96
N GLY A 84 1.82 -22.77 -14.27
CA GLY A 84 1.54 -24.19 -14.46
C GLY A 84 1.34 -24.97 -13.15
N LEU A 85 1.20 -24.28 -12.02
CA LEU A 85 1.10 -24.91 -10.69
C LEU A 85 -0.25 -25.62 -10.48
N PRO A 86 -0.30 -26.63 -9.60
CA PRO A 86 -1.57 -27.19 -9.12
C PRO A 86 -2.42 -26.16 -8.37
N GLY A 87 -3.75 -26.33 -8.37
CA GLY A 87 -4.69 -25.41 -7.71
C GLY A 87 -4.37 -25.17 -6.22
N GLU A 88 -4.07 -26.23 -5.48
CA GLU A 88 -3.70 -26.12 -4.05
C GLU A 88 -2.40 -25.33 -3.84
N GLU A 89 -1.42 -25.46 -4.73
CA GLU A 89 -0.18 -24.68 -4.64
C GLU A 89 -0.43 -23.21 -4.94
N LYS A 90 -1.23 -22.90 -5.97
CA LYS A 90 -1.65 -21.53 -6.28
C LYS A 90 -2.28 -20.85 -5.07
N GLU A 91 -3.19 -21.54 -4.40
CA GLU A 91 -3.83 -21.02 -3.19
C GLU A 91 -2.83 -20.76 -2.06
N LYS A 92 -1.86 -21.65 -1.83
CA LYS A 92 -0.80 -21.45 -0.83
C LYS A 92 0.00 -20.18 -1.13
N TYR A 93 0.37 -19.93 -2.39
CA TYR A 93 1.07 -18.69 -2.78
C TYR A 93 0.20 -17.44 -2.59
N ILE A 94 -1.09 -17.49 -2.94
CA ILE A 94 -2.01 -16.35 -2.76
C ILE A 94 -2.17 -16.02 -1.28
N VAL A 95 -2.49 -17.03 -0.47
CA VAL A 95 -2.69 -16.87 0.98
C VAL A 95 -1.41 -16.34 1.61
N ALA A 96 -0.26 -16.97 1.36
CA ALA A 96 1.01 -16.53 1.95
C ALA A 96 1.41 -15.11 1.52
N SER A 97 1.20 -14.73 0.25
CA SER A 97 1.49 -13.37 -0.22
C SER A 97 0.58 -12.33 0.45
N MET A 98 -0.70 -12.63 0.61
CA MET A 98 -1.64 -11.75 1.32
C MET A 98 -1.32 -11.67 2.81
N LEU A 99 -0.92 -12.76 3.45
CA LEU A 99 -0.46 -12.76 4.84
C LEU A 99 0.75 -11.84 5.03
N VAL A 100 1.71 -11.86 4.10
CA VAL A 100 2.85 -10.93 4.12
C VAL A 100 2.41 -9.48 3.88
N GLN A 101 1.50 -9.24 2.94
CA GLN A 101 0.92 -7.92 2.72
C GLN A 101 0.25 -7.39 4.00
N ILE A 102 -0.53 -8.23 4.68
CA ILE A 102 -1.20 -7.85 5.93
C ILE A 102 -0.20 -7.62 7.05
N ALA A 103 0.89 -8.40 7.13
CA ALA A 103 1.95 -8.13 8.11
C ALA A 103 2.65 -6.78 7.84
N LEU A 104 2.89 -6.45 6.57
CA LEU A 104 3.41 -5.13 6.16
C LEU A 104 2.46 -3.99 6.54
N ASP A 105 1.15 -4.23 6.44
CA ASP A 105 0.09 -3.27 6.78
C ASP A 105 -0.19 -3.23 8.29
N ALA A 106 0.12 -4.29 9.06
CA ALA A 106 -0.12 -4.39 10.50
C ALA A 106 0.98 -3.72 11.35
N HIS A 107 2.23 -3.72 10.86
CA HIS A 107 3.36 -2.98 11.47
C HIS A 107 3.06 -1.46 11.63
N GLU A 108 2.00 -0.99 10.97
CA GLU A 108 1.53 0.38 10.93
C GLU A 108 0.64 0.75 12.13
N HIS A 109 0.03 -0.24 12.80
CA HIS A 109 -1.05 -0.02 13.79
C HIS A 109 -0.57 0.41 15.20
N VAL A 110 0.70 0.20 15.56
CA VAL A 110 1.21 0.49 16.92
C VAL A 110 1.85 1.89 17.05
N SER A 111 1.99 2.62 15.96
CA SER A 111 2.70 3.92 15.96
C SER A 111 1.79 5.14 16.19
N GLY A 112 0.51 4.95 16.52
CA GLY A 112 -0.50 6.02 16.46
C GLY A 112 -0.91 6.75 17.75
N ASP A 113 -0.53 6.31 18.97
CA ASP A 113 -1.02 6.96 20.20
C ASP A 113 0.03 7.87 20.84
N SER A 114 0.12 9.11 20.36
CA SER A 114 1.05 10.16 20.79
C SER A 114 0.71 10.79 22.16
N ARG A 115 -0.07 10.10 23.01
CA ARG A 115 -0.55 10.61 24.31
C ARG A 115 0.24 10.14 25.54
N ASN A 116 1.26 9.30 25.40
CA ASN A 116 2.03 8.75 26.53
C ASN A 116 3.53 9.11 26.49
N PRO A 117 4.22 9.20 27.65
CA PRO A 117 5.55 9.78 27.77
C PRO A 117 6.61 8.98 27.00
N LEU A 118 7.49 9.74 26.32
CA LEU A 118 8.43 9.32 25.27
C LEU A 118 9.16 7.98 25.49
N VAL A 119 9.52 7.62 26.71
CA VAL A 119 10.35 6.42 26.99
C VAL A 119 9.55 5.13 26.91
N LYS A 120 8.33 5.10 27.48
CA LYS A 120 7.50 3.88 27.51
C LYS A 120 6.93 3.58 26.12
N TRP A 121 6.65 4.62 25.35
CA TRP A 121 6.14 4.50 23.99
C TRP A 121 7.21 3.99 23.02
N GLN A 122 8.43 4.53 23.07
CA GLN A 122 9.56 4.02 22.28
C GLN A 122 9.85 2.54 22.57
N GLN A 123 9.78 2.11 23.84
CA GLN A 123 9.93 0.71 24.22
C GLN A 123 8.82 -0.18 23.66
N LEU A 124 7.57 0.30 23.64
CA LEU A 124 6.44 -0.40 23.02
C LEU A 124 6.56 -0.45 21.50
N THR A 125 7.10 0.58 20.84
CA THR A 125 7.38 0.58 19.40
C THR A 125 8.47 -0.43 19.03
N VAL A 126 9.55 -0.54 19.83
CA VAL A 126 10.59 -1.55 19.62
C VAL A 126 10.01 -2.96 19.80
N LEU A 127 9.22 -3.19 20.86
CA LEU A 127 8.58 -4.48 21.11
C LEU A 127 7.56 -4.85 20.02
N ALA A 128 6.82 -3.86 19.50
CA ALA A 128 5.94 -4.03 18.36
C ALA A 128 6.74 -4.35 17.09
N GLY A 129 7.90 -3.71 16.88
CA GLY A 129 8.82 -4.03 15.80
C GLY A 129 9.28 -5.49 15.85
N ASP A 130 9.72 -5.98 17.01
CA ASP A 130 10.12 -7.39 17.21
C ASP A 130 8.94 -8.35 16.97
N PHE A 131 7.76 -8.00 17.47
CA PHE A 131 6.54 -8.78 17.32
C PHE A 131 6.07 -8.87 15.86
N TYR A 132 5.96 -7.73 15.16
CA TYR A 132 5.54 -7.70 13.76
C TYR A 132 6.61 -8.28 12.83
N SER A 133 7.89 -8.17 13.18
CA SER A 133 8.96 -8.87 12.47
C SER A 133 8.83 -10.40 12.63
N GLY A 134 8.56 -10.88 13.85
CA GLY A 134 8.29 -12.30 14.10
C GLY A 134 7.04 -12.80 13.37
N LEU A 135 5.96 -12.01 13.39
CA LEU A 135 4.74 -12.28 12.62
C LEU A 135 5.04 -12.36 11.12
N PHE A 136 5.79 -11.41 10.60
CA PHE A 136 6.20 -11.40 9.21
C PHE A 136 6.99 -12.66 8.83
N TYR A 137 7.99 -13.07 9.61
CA TYR A 137 8.76 -14.29 9.34
C TYR A 137 7.89 -15.55 9.44
N GLN A 138 6.93 -15.58 10.37
CA GLN A 138 5.92 -16.64 10.46
C GLN A 138 5.02 -16.68 9.21
N MET A 139 4.66 -15.53 8.64
CA MET A 139 3.87 -15.47 7.41
C MET A 139 4.69 -15.91 6.19
N LEU A 140 5.96 -15.49 6.10
CA LEU A 140 6.87 -15.94 5.04
C LEU A 140 7.09 -17.46 5.08
N SER A 141 7.23 -18.06 6.26
CA SER A 141 7.47 -19.51 6.37
C SER A 141 6.33 -20.37 5.85
N ARG A 142 5.16 -19.77 5.57
CA ARG A 142 4.01 -20.43 4.92
C ARG A 142 4.13 -20.50 3.39
N ILE A 143 5.07 -19.78 2.80
CA ILE A 143 5.37 -19.89 1.37
C ILE A 143 6.09 -21.23 1.13
N PRO A 144 5.58 -22.10 0.25
CA PRO A 144 6.14 -23.44 0.03
C PRO A 144 7.40 -23.43 -0.86
N ASN A 145 8.21 -22.37 -0.82
CA ASN A 145 9.34 -22.16 -1.74
C ASN A 145 10.42 -21.25 -1.12
N ILE A 146 11.56 -21.84 -0.73
CA ILE A 146 12.68 -21.14 -0.09
C ILE A 146 13.26 -20.00 -0.95
N PRO A 147 13.54 -20.20 -2.26
CA PRO A 147 13.91 -19.08 -3.14
C PRO A 147 12.92 -17.91 -3.13
N LEU A 148 11.62 -18.18 -3.17
CA LEU A 148 10.61 -17.12 -3.10
C LEU A 148 10.61 -16.44 -1.72
N ILE A 149 10.78 -17.20 -0.62
CA ILE A 149 10.90 -16.63 0.72
C ILE A 149 12.03 -15.60 0.78
N ASN A 150 13.21 -15.94 0.26
CA ASN A 150 14.35 -15.03 0.23
C ASN A 150 14.07 -13.78 -0.62
N ALA A 151 13.45 -13.96 -1.80
CA ALA A 151 13.09 -12.86 -2.67
C ALA A 151 12.05 -11.92 -2.04
N MET A 152 11.06 -12.47 -1.33
CA MET A 152 10.02 -11.74 -0.61
C MET A 152 10.57 -11.04 0.64
N ALA A 153 11.47 -11.69 1.39
CA ALA A 153 12.16 -11.10 2.54
C ALA A 153 12.97 -9.86 2.14
N GLY A 154 13.75 -9.95 1.07
CA GLY A 154 14.46 -8.80 0.52
C GLY A 154 13.51 -7.69 0.06
N CYS A 155 12.39 -8.05 -0.57
CA CYS A 155 11.38 -7.09 -1.00
C CYS A 155 10.74 -6.34 0.19
N VAL A 156 10.38 -7.07 1.24
CA VAL A 156 9.78 -6.51 2.47
C VAL A 156 10.75 -5.55 3.15
N LYS A 157 12.03 -5.91 3.25
CA LYS A 157 13.06 -5.00 3.77
C LYS A 157 13.05 -3.68 3.00
N SER A 158 13.12 -3.73 1.67
CA SER A 158 13.12 -2.52 0.84
C SER A 158 11.81 -1.72 0.95
N VAL A 159 10.66 -2.39 1.08
CA VAL A 159 9.37 -1.72 1.31
C VAL A 159 9.40 -0.96 2.63
N ASN A 160 9.90 -1.59 3.71
CA ASN A 160 10.02 -0.93 5.00
C ASN A 160 11.00 0.25 4.97
N GLU A 161 12.14 0.13 4.28
CA GLU A 161 13.07 1.25 4.05
C GLU A 161 12.38 2.41 3.31
N ALA A 162 11.59 2.12 2.27
CA ALA A 162 10.82 3.13 1.56
C ALA A 162 9.76 3.79 2.46
N LYS A 163 9.06 3.01 3.29
CA LYS A 163 8.10 3.52 4.29
C LYS A 163 8.79 4.46 5.30
N VAL A 164 9.96 4.08 5.82
CA VAL A 164 10.77 4.92 6.73
C VAL A 164 11.22 6.20 6.06
N SER A 165 11.63 6.14 4.79
CA SER A 165 12.03 7.29 4.00
C SER A 165 10.86 8.26 3.76
N ILE A 166 9.65 7.76 3.45
CA ILE A 166 8.43 8.58 3.36
C ILE A 166 8.14 9.25 4.70
N TYR A 167 8.17 8.48 5.80
CA TYR A 167 7.92 8.98 7.16
C TYR A 167 8.90 10.08 7.57
N SER A 168 10.19 9.87 7.30
CA SER A 168 11.26 10.80 7.63
C SER A 168 11.34 12.00 6.68
N ARG A 169 10.43 12.08 5.69
CA ARG A 169 10.43 13.06 4.61
C ARG A 169 11.73 13.10 3.81
N ASP A 170 12.37 11.96 3.72
CA ASP A 170 13.58 11.77 2.94
C ASP A 170 13.23 11.47 1.48
N PHE A 171 12.65 12.48 0.82
CA PHE A 171 12.34 12.46 -0.61
C PHE A 171 12.70 13.80 -1.24
N SER A 172 13.19 13.77 -2.48
CA SER A 172 13.71 14.95 -3.17
C SER A 172 12.63 15.88 -3.72
N GLY A 173 11.37 15.41 -3.79
CA GLY A 173 10.21 16.16 -4.26
C GLY A 173 8.98 15.28 -4.45
N ILE A 174 7.92 15.85 -5.05
CA ILE A 174 6.63 15.18 -5.27
C ILE A 174 6.78 13.93 -6.12
N GLU A 175 7.62 13.97 -7.16
CA GLU A 175 7.84 12.82 -8.02
C GLU A 175 8.49 11.64 -7.28
N ASP A 176 9.50 11.93 -6.45
CA ASP A 176 10.16 10.91 -5.63
C ASP A 176 9.22 10.35 -4.55
N PHE A 177 8.38 11.21 -3.96
CA PHE A 177 7.31 10.79 -3.05
C PHE A 177 6.35 9.80 -3.73
N PHE A 178 5.79 10.13 -4.90
CA PHE A 178 4.86 9.23 -5.60
C PHE A 178 5.56 7.96 -6.09
N LYS A 179 6.84 8.00 -6.47
CA LYS A 179 7.62 6.79 -6.78
C LYS A 179 7.77 5.88 -5.58
N LYS A 180 8.10 6.43 -4.40
CA LYS A 180 8.19 5.64 -3.16
C LYS A 180 6.82 5.08 -2.75
N MET A 181 5.74 5.85 -2.92
CA MET A 181 4.37 5.38 -2.67
C MET A 181 3.95 4.25 -3.63
N GLU A 182 4.27 4.38 -4.92
CA GLU A 182 4.05 3.31 -5.91
C GLU A 182 4.82 2.05 -5.50
N PHE A 183 6.08 2.21 -5.11
CA PHE A 183 6.91 1.11 -4.70
C PHE A 183 6.34 0.39 -3.46
N VAL A 184 5.97 1.13 -2.41
CA VAL A 184 5.35 0.56 -1.20
C VAL A 184 4.08 -0.22 -1.53
N GLU A 185 3.25 0.31 -2.44
CA GLU A 185 1.98 -0.33 -2.80
C GLU A 185 2.15 -1.58 -3.67
N THR A 186 3.14 -1.60 -4.56
CA THR A 186 3.17 -2.55 -5.68
C THR A 186 4.34 -3.54 -5.63
N ALA A 187 5.41 -3.25 -4.89
CA ALA A 187 6.67 -4.01 -4.94
C ALA A 187 6.50 -5.51 -4.65
N LEU A 188 5.63 -5.88 -3.70
CA LEU A 188 5.39 -7.27 -3.35
C LEU A 188 4.79 -8.07 -4.52
N PHE A 189 3.78 -7.50 -5.17
CA PHE A 189 3.11 -8.09 -6.34
C PHE A 189 4.03 -8.12 -7.56
N GLN A 190 4.81 -7.06 -7.76
CA GLN A 190 5.84 -7.01 -8.79
C GLN A 190 6.92 -8.07 -8.58
N ARG A 191 7.35 -8.28 -7.33
CA ARG A 191 8.35 -9.29 -6.97
C ARG A 191 7.83 -10.70 -7.28
N LEU A 192 6.58 -10.97 -6.94
CA LEU A 192 5.94 -12.26 -7.20
C LEU A 192 5.80 -12.52 -8.71
N ALA A 193 5.30 -11.52 -9.47
CA ALA A 193 5.18 -11.63 -10.92
C ALA A 193 6.54 -11.90 -11.59
N ARG A 194 7.59 -11.18 -11.17
CA ARG A 194 8.96 -11.39 -11.64
C ARG A 194 9.50 -12.78 -11.30
N PHE A 195 9.21 -13.30 -10.11
CA PHE A 195 9.65 -14.64 -9.69
C PHE A 195 9.13 -15.74 -10.62
N PHE A 196 7.89 -15.60 -11.10
CA PHE A 196 7.29 -16.54 -12.06
C PHE A 196 7.59 -16.20 -13.54
N GLY A 197 8.45 -15.20 -13.81
CA GLY A 197 8.80 -14.80 -15.18
C GLY A 197 7.69 -14.07 -15.93
N LEU A 198 6.69 -13.52 -15.22
CA LEU A 198 5.51 -12.88 -15.79
C LEU A 198 5.70 -11.35 -15.84
N GLU A 199 6.56 -10.87 -16.74
CA GLU A 199 6.92 -9.44 -16.82
C GLU A 199 5.74 -8.52 -17.17
N GLU A 200 4.82 -8.95 -18.03
CA GLU A 200 3.60 -8.19 -18.32
C GLU A 200 2.74 -7.99 -17.06
N TRP A 201 2.71 -9.00 -16.19
CA TRP A 201 2.01 -8.93 -14.91
C TRP A 201 2.72 -8.05 -13.89
N ARG A 202 4.06 -7.96 -13.95
CA ARG A 202 4.82 -7.02 -13.13
C ARG A 202 4.42 -5.58 -13.45
N GLU A 203 4.30 -5.24 -14.73
CA GLU A 203 3.87 -3.90 -15.15
C GLU A 203 2.38 -3.66 -14.87
N LEU A 204 1.54 -4.69 -14.96
CA LEU A 204 0.14 -4.61 -14.57
C LEU A 204 -0.02 -4.36 -13.06
N ALA A 205 0.75 -5.05 -12.20
CA ALA A 205 0.77 -4.78 -10.75
C ALA A 205 1.11 -3.32 -10.47
N ARG A 206 2.19 -2.82 -11.09
CA ARG A 206 2.65 -1.44 -10.92
C ARG A 206 1.57 -0.43 -11.28
N THR A 207 0.90 -0.65 -12.42
CA THR A 207 -0.05 0.33 -12.98
C THR A 207 -1.42 0.23 -12.32
N TRP A 208 -2.00 -0.98 -12.26
CA TRP A 208 -3.36 -1.18 -11.78
C TRP A 208 -3.50 -0.99 -10.28
N LEU A 209 -2.63 -1.58 -9.46
CA LEU A 209 -2.75 -1.49 -8.00
C LEU A 209 -2.50 -0.05 -7.54
N PHE A 210 -1.52 0.65 -8.13
CA PHE A 210 -1.28 2.04 -7.76
C PHE A 210 -2.37 2.98 -8.26
N PHE A 211 -2.93 2.76 -9.46
CA PHE A 211 -4.12 3.49 -9.92
C PHE A 211 -5.28 3.37 -8.93
N ASN A 212 -5.52 2.16 -8.41
CA ASN A 212 -6.55 1.92 -7.40
C ASN A 212 -6.26 2.64 -6.08
N LYS A 213 -5.00 2.66 -5.64
CA LYS A 213 -4.60 3.42 -4.46
C LYS A 213 -4.84 4.91 -4.64
N LEU A 214 -4.42 5.49 -5.76
CA LEU A 214 -4.61 6.92 -6.05
C LEU A 214 -6.08 7.31 -6.07
N GLN A 215 -6.96 6.46 -6.61
CA GLN A 215 -8.40 6.71 -6.59
C GLN A 215 -8.99 6.59 -5.18
N LYS A 216 -8.66 5.51 -4.47
CA LYS A 216 -9.19 5.24 -3.12
C LYS A 216 -8.77 6.31 -2.12
N GLU A 217 -7.54 6.80 -2.23
CA GLU A 217 -6.93 7.74 -1.29
C GLU A 217 -6.76 9.15 -1.88
N ARG A 218 -7.56 9.50 -2.90
CA ARG A 218 -7.43 10.79 -3.61
C ARG A 218 -7.43 11.99 -2.66
N ASP A 219 -8.38 12.05 -1.74
CA ASP A 219 -8.54 13.17 -0.82
C ASP A 219 -7.36 13.27 0.16
N LEU A 220 -6.82 12.12 0.56
CA LEU A 220 -5.66 12.01 1.43
C LEU A 220 -4.39 12.51 0.74
N PHE A 221 -4.16 12.10 -0.51
CA PHE A 221 -3.05 12.62 -1.31
C PHE A 221 -3.20 14.11 -1.59
N THR A 222 -4.41 14.59 -1.86
CA THR A 222 -4.70 16.01 -2.08
C THR A 222 -4.36 16.82 -0.83
N HIS A 223 -4.79 16.33 0.33
CA HIS A 223 -4.48 16.94 1.61
C HIS A 223 -2.97 16.94 1.91
N PHE A 224 -2.27 15.83 1.63
CA PHE A 224 -0.81 15.77 1.78
C PHE A 224 -0.09 16.78 0.90
N LEU A 225 -0.47 16.87 -0.38
CA LEU A 225 0.14 17.80 -1.34
C LEU A 225 -0.05 19.26 -0.89
N ARG A 226 -1.24 19.61 -0.39
CA ARG A 226 -1.52 20.96 0.13
C ARG A 226 -0.56 21.40 1.25
N HIS A 227 -0.05 20.45 2.05
CA HIS A 227 0.76 20.74 3.23
C HIS A 227 2.25 20.39 3.08
N SER A 228 2.61 19.61 2.05
CA SER A 228 3.98 19.11 1.86
C SER A 228 4.69 19.74 0.67
N VAL A 229 3.95 20.28 -0.29
CA VAL A 229 4.52 21.10 -1.36
C VAL A 229 4.92 22.44 -0.74
N LYS A 230 6.23 22.74 -0.71
CA LYS A 230 6.72 24.04 -0.21
C LYS A 230 5.90 25.15 -0.85
N PRO A 231 5.35 26.10 -0.07
CA PRO A 231 4.49 27.12 -0.62
C PRO A 231 5.25 27.85 -1.71
N PHE A 232 4.69 27.81 -2.92
CA PHE A 232 4.94 28.87 -3.89
C PHE A 232 4.64 30.17 -3.13
N ARG A 233 5.67 31.01 -2.97
CA ARG A 233 5.61 32.25 -2.19
C ARG A 233 4.35 33.04 -2.61
N GLY A 234 3.36 33.14 -1.72
CA GLY A 234 2.25 34.10 -1.83
C GLY A 234 0.88 33.64 -2.35
N GLY A 235 0.62 32.33 -2.56
CA GLY A 235 -0.70 31.86 -3.01
C GLY A 235 -1.78 31.78 -1.91
N THR A 236 -3.04 32.07 -2.25
CA THR A 236 -4.19 31.89 -1.35
C THR A 236 -4.46 30.40 -1.09
N ASP A 237 -5.18 30.08 0.00
CA ASP A 237 -5.52 28.68 0.32
C ASP A 237 -6.29 27.97 -0.80
N HIS A 238 -7.17 28.70 -1.48
CA HIS A 238 -7.91 28.20 -2.66
C HIS A 238 -6.98 27.83 -3.84
N GLN A 239 -5.89 28.57 -4.03
CA GLN A 239 -4.92 28.28 -5.09
C GLN A 239 -4.10 27.03 -4.78
N LYS A 240 -3.75 26.80 -3.50
CA LYS A 240 -3.02 25.60 -3.06
C LYS A 240 -3.87 24.34 -3.21
N GLU A 241 -5.15 24.44 -2.91
CA GLU A 241 -6.11 23.34 -3.05
C GLU A 241 -6.26 22.92 -4.52
N LYS A 242 -6.55 23.88 -5.40
CA LYS A 242 -6.64 23.62 -6.86
C LYS A 242 -5.36 23.04 -7.44
N GLU A 243 -4.19 23.47 -6.98
CA GLU A 243 -2.92 22.93 -7.46
C GLU A 243 -2.68 21.50 -6.98
N SER A 244 -3.04 21.20 -5.73
CA SER A 244 -2.95 19.85 -5.17
C SER A 244 -3.85 18.87 -5.92
N GLU A 245 -5.08 19.29 -6.24
CA GLU A 245 -6.03 18.55 -7.07
C GLU A 245 -5.47 18.32 -8.48
N ARG A 246 -4.92 19.35 -9.12
CA ARG A 246 -4.30 19.22 -10.45
C ARG A 246 -3.17 18.21 -10.48
N ILE A 247 -2.33 18.20 -9.45
CA ILE A 247 -1.20 17.26 -9.33
C ILE A 247 -1.73 15.84 -9.21
N ILE A 248 -2.63 15.55 -8.24
CA ILE A 248 -3.16 14.19 -8.06
C ILE A 248 -3.93 13.70 -9.29
N ASP A 249 -4.75 14.55 -9.91
CA ASP A 249 -5.47 14.21 -11.13
C ASP A 249 -4.52 13.95 -12.31
N GLY A 250 -3.37 14.64 -12.34
CA GLY A 250 -2.28 14.39 -13.28
C GLY A 250 -1.70 12.98 -13.13
N TYR A 251 -1.45 12.55 -11.89
CA TYR A 251 -1.01 11.18 -11.60
C TYR A 251 -2.10 10.17 -11.96
N ILE A 252 -3.35 10.38 -11.55
CA ILE A 252 -4.47 9.48 -11.88
C ILE A 252 -4.59 9.31 -13.41
N ARG A 253 -4.56 10.41 -14.19
CA ARG A 253 -4.57 10.35 -15.66
C ARG A 253 -3.39 9.59 -16.24
N LYS A 254 -2.18 9.80 -15.71
CA LYS A 254 -0.97 9.08 -16.13
C LYS A 254 -1.11 7.57 -15.96
N TYR A 255 -1.56 7.12 -14.78
CA TYR A 255 -1.73 5.69 -14.51
C TYR A 255 -2.94 5.10 -15.24
N LYS A 256 -4.02 5.88 -15.43
CA LYS A 256 -5.15 5.49 -16.27
C LYS A 256 -4.73 5.20 -17.72
N ALA A 257 -3.99 6.11 -18.35
CA ALA A 257 -3.51 5.92 -19.72
C ALA A 257 -2.54 4.73 -19.84
N GLY A 258 -1.67 4.55 -18.84
CA GLY A 258 -0.79 3.38 -18.74
C GLY A 258 -1.57 2.07 -18.65
N LEU A 259 -2.64 2.05 -17.85
CA LEU A 259 -3.52 0.89 -17.67
C LEU A 259 -4.32 0.57 -18.94
N GLU A 260 -4.89 1.58 -19.61
CA GLU A 260 -5.56 1.41 -20.91
C GLU A 260 -4.63 0.80 -21.97
N THR A 261 -3.37 1.23 -21.98
CA THR A 261 -2.35 0.69 -22.88
C THR A 261 -2.00 -0.75 -22.52
N ALA A 262 -1.82 -1.06 -21.23
CA ALA A 262 -1.52 -2.41 -20.75
C ALA A 262 -2.65 -3.40 -21.09
N VAL A 263 -3.92 -3.03 -20.86
CA VAL A 263 -5.09 -3.87 -21.12
C VAL A 263 -5.31 -4.16 -22.61
N LYS A 264 -4.98 -3.21 -23.48
CA LYS A 264 -5.06 -3.39 -24.95
C LYS A 264 -4.00 -4.34 -25.48
N ASN A 265 -2.79 -4.28 -24.92
CA ASN A 265 -1.65 -5.03 -25.44
C ASN A 265 -1.46 -6.40 -24.80
N MET A 266 -1.99 -6.62 -23.59
CA MET A 266 -1.82 -7.86 -22.84
C MET A 266 -2.81 -8.94 -23.31
N SER A 267 -2.30 -9.94 -24.02
CA SER A 267 -3.08 -11.11 -24.48
C SER A 267 -3.41 -12.07 -23.34
N GLY A 268 -2.61 -12.07 -22.27
CA GLY A 268 -2.75 -12.96 -21.14
C GLY A 268 -3.77 -12.52 -20.07
N LEU A 269 -4.43 -11.38 -20.21
CA LEU A 269 -5.36 -10.90 -19.17
C LEU A 269 -6.63 -11.75 -19.13
N ASP A 270 -7.02 -12.27 -17.97
CA ASP A 270 -8.26 -13.03 -17.85
C ASP A 270 -9.50 -12.11 -17.91
N GLU A 271 -10.66 -12.68 -18.27
CA GLU A 271 -11.88 -11.90 -18.52
C GLU A 271 -12.41 -11.18 -17.26
N ARG A 272 -12.17 -11.77 -16.07
CA ARG A 272 -12.62 -11.18 -14.79
C ARG A 272 -11.81 -9.94 -14.47
N MET A 273 -10.49 -10.04 -14.59
CA MET A 273 -9.57 -8.94 -14.39
C MET A 273 -9.76 -7.86 -15.46
N ARG A 274 -9.99 -8.25 -16.72
CA ARG A 274 -10.35 -7.33 -17.80
C ARG A 274 -11.64 -6.57 -17.47
N SER A 275 -12.69 -7.26 -17.05
CA SER A 275 -13.97 -6.65 -16.66
C SER A 275 -13.82 -5.68 -15.49
N GLU A 276 -13.08 -6.08 -14.44
CA GLU A 276 -12.83 -5.23 -13.26
C GLU A 276 -11.99 -3.99 -13.60
N ILE A 277 -10.97 -4.13 -14.46
CA ILE A 277 -10.20 -2.97 -14.90
C ILE A 277 -11.07 -2.03 -15.75
N ILE A 278 -11.83 -2.58 -16.69
CA ILE A 278 -12.69 -1.80 -17.58
C ILE A 278 -13.77 -1.05 -16.78
N SER A 279 -14.39 -1.68 -15.77
CA SER A 279 -15.39 -1.02 -14.93
C SER A 279 -14.80 0.23 -14.25
N GLN A 280 -13.58 0.14 -13.72
CA GLN A 280 -12.86 1.26 -13.09
C GLN A 280 -12.46 2.36 -14.07
N LEU A 281 -12.17 2.02 -15.33
CA LEU A 281 -11.84 3.00 -16.36
C LEU A 281 -13.06 3.82 -16.82
N HIS A 282 -14.27 3.25 -16.70
CA HIS A 282 -15.55 3.87 -17.11
C HIS A 282 -16.23 4.69 -16.01
N VAL A 283 -15.87 4.51 -14.73
CA VAL A 283 -16.29 5.43 -13.67
C VAL A 283 -15.57 6.77 -13.90
N GLN A 284 -16.31 7.76 -14.41
CA GLN A 284 -15.79 9.10 -14.68
C GLN A 284 -15.43 9.83 -13.37
N VAL A 285 -14.31 10.56 -13.42
CA VAL A 285 -13.91 11.61 -12.48
C VAL A 285 -14.84 12.81 -12.63
#